data_AF-A0A928L9D1-F1
#
_entry.id   AF-A0A928L9D1-F1
#
_cell.length_a   1.000
_cell.length_b   1.000
_cell.length_c   1.000
_cell.angle_alpha   90.00
_cell.angle_beta   90.00
_cell.angle_gamma   90.00
#
_symmetry.space_group_name_H-M   'P 1'
#
loop_
_entity.id
_entity.type
_entity.pdbx_description
1 polymer ?
#
loop_
_entity_poly.entity_id
_entity_poly.type
_entity_poly.pdbx_seq_one_letter_code
_entity_poly.pdbx_strand_id
1 'polypeptide(L)'
;MTQFKAWGRNLLACLTAAVLTGSWMSMLPATAASTVVAVGDCDSSGTVDPDDIYLLRDYLTGTATTISMGADLDGDAAITAIDLTLLKRMVLYPAPEAESITVMVYLCGSDLETEAEQATMDMIEMMYADTSEHLNIVMATGGAKEWSSDNTCVDADSHYYVSCNSEGIKVKDCGEIRNMAEADTLSQFITYSTERFPADRYALILWDHGGGPVYGLCYDEIYGESMSIPVLCYALENAQVHFDWIGFDCCVMGCAEIAYAVRDYADYMIASEESESGLGWNYTGFLSTLAADPAVDMETLAQQIIDDMIADNKKYRMEATLACYDLSKAEQVMSAVYDYVDDLYALYSKSGITSIVTARSKAQDFGEGEYDLVDIRHFATLLPTAHSAALLTAMDEMILISQSYRIDNANGMAMWFFENYPNEAVYLSYTMAYYGIDEDYIAKLQEMAKAAQAVNAASVVPGNDRSENVLVQAFAKWLAAIS
;
A
#
# COMPACT_ATOMS: atom_id res chain seq x y z
N MET A 1 -1.08 -18.91 44.93
CA MET A 1 -1.52 -18.99 46.34
C MET A 1 -2.02 -17.62 46.77
N THR A 2 -3.29 -17.28 46.54
CA THR A 2 -4.42 -17.49 47.47
C THR A 2 -4.24 -16.92 48.88
N GLN A 3 -5.20 -16.04 49.20
CA GLN A 3 -5.88 -15.87 50.49
C GLN A 3 -5.08 -15.14 51.59
N PHE A 4 -5.56 -14.02 52.11
CA PHE A 4 -6.87 -13.95 52.78
C PHE A 4 -7.62 -12.63 52.51
N LYS A 5 -8.79 -12.79 51.91
CA LYS A 5 -9.94 -11.88 51.94
C LYS A 5 -10.73 -12.08 53.24
N ALA A 6 -11.46 -11.03 53.60
CA ALA A 6 -12.82 -11.03 54.14
C ALA A 6 -13.06 -11.26 55.64
N TRP A 7 -13.74 -10.28 56.23
CA TRP A 7 -15.08 -10.37 56.84
C TRP A 7 -15.55 -8.92 57.13
N GLY A 8 -16.74 -8.41 56.86
CA GLY A 8 -18.02 -8.85 56.26
C GLY A 8 -19.02 -7.69 56.53
N ARG A 9 -19.57 -7.00 55.53
CA ARG A 9 -20.81 -7.26 54.77
C ARG A 9 -22.13 -7.34 55.58
N ASN A 10 -23.08 -6.50 55.11
CA ASN A 10 -24.56 -6.66 55.02
C ASN A 10 -25.45 -5.91 56.03
N LEU A 11 -26.25 -4.95 55.53
CA LEU A 11 -27.69 -5.07 55.19
C LEU A 11 -28.19 -3.68 54.71
N LEU A 12 -28.56 -3.41 53.45
CA LEU A 12 -29.71 -3.81 52.61
C LEU A 12 -30.86 -2.76 52.57
N ALA A 13 -31.02 -2.15 51.39
CA ALA A 13 -32.24 -1.75 50.65
C ALA A 13 -33.26 -0.70 51.15
N CYS A 14 -33.56 0.29 50.28
CA CYS A 14 -34.87 0.59 49.65
C CYS A 14 -34.74 1.92 48.85
N LEU A 15 -34.70 1.91 47.51
CA LEU A 15 -35.82 2.03 46.55
C LEU A 15 -36.56 3.40 46.51
N THR A 16 -36.48 4.03 45.33
CA THR A 16 -37.52 4.80 44.57
C THR A 16 -37.96 6.23 44.97
N ALA A 17 -37.90 7.10 43.94
CA ALA A 17 -38.91 8.07 43.45
C ALA A 17 -38.95 9.53 43.98
N ALA A 18 -38.66 10.43 43.03
CA ALA A 18 -39.37 11.67 42.66
C ALA A 18 -39.33 12.93 43.56
N VAL A 19 -39.22 14.07 42.85
CA VAL A 19 -39.81 15.42 43.03
C VAL A 19 -38.72 16.48 42.73
N LEU A 20 -38.62 16.95 41.49
CA LEU A 20 -39.31 18.12 40.91
C LEU A 20 -38.94 19.47 41.55
N THR A 21 -38.66 20.41 40.64
CA THR A 21 -38.58 21.88 40.74
C THR A 21 -37.19 22.50 40.96
N GLY A 22 -36.72 23.18 39.92
CA GLY A 22 -35.50 23.97 39.93
C GLY A 22 -35.34 24.79 38.66
N SER A 23 -36.31 25.65 38.35
CA SER A 23 -36.12 26.73 37.36
C SER A 23 -35.44 27.90 38.06
N TRP A 24 -34.19 28.23 37.72
CA TRP A 24 -33.70 29.61 37.62
C TRP A 24 -32.52 29.64 36.64
N MET A 25 -32.79 30.34 35.54
CA MET A 25 -31.97 30.55 34.36
C MET A 25 -31.00 31.71 34.63
N SER A 26 -29.70 31.52 34.45
CA SER A 26 -28.77 32.61 34.17
C SER A 26 -28.25 32.43 32.76
N MET A 27 -28.65 33.38 31.91
CA MET A 27 -28.38 33.46 30.48
C MET A 27 -26.87 33.47 30.18
N LEU A 28 -26.43 32.52 29.36
CA LEU A 28 -25.40 32.74 28.36
C LEU A 28 -26.08 32.58 26.99
N PRO A 29 -25.71 33.39 25.98
CA PRO A 29 -26.30 33.24 24.66
C PRO A 29 -25.96 31.84 24.14
N ALA A 30 -27.00 31.09 23.75
CA ALA A 30 -26.83 29.85 23.01
C ALA A 30 -26.14 30.19 21.68
N THR A 31 -24.84 30.00 21.60
CA THR A 31 -24.17 29.75 20.33
C THR A 31 -24.83 28.51 19.76
N ALA A 32 -25.33 28.61 18.52
CA ALA A 32 -25.96 27.51 17.81
C ALA A 32 -25.14 26.23 18.01
N ALA A 33 -25.79 25.16 18.46
CA ALA A 33 -25.20 23.85 18.36
C ALA A 33 -24.92 23.63 16.85
N SER A 34 -23.65 23.62 16.46
CA SER A 34 -23.26 23.01 15.20
C SER A 34 -23.65 21.55 15.33
N THR A 35 -24.78 21.17 14.73
CA THR A 35 -25.06 19.77 14.43
C THR A 35 -23.90 19.28 13.58
N VAL A 36 -23.02 18.50 14.20
CA VAL A 36 -22.03 17.70 13.48
C VAL A 36 -22.87 16.74 12.65
N VAL A 37 -22.96 16.99 11.35
CA VAL A 37 -23.54 16.04 10.41
C VAL A 37 -22.51 14.93 10.28
N ALA A 38 -22.91 13.69 10.57
CA ALA A 38 -22.01 12.57 10.40
C ALA A 38 -21.70 12.40 8.90
N VAL A 39 -20.43 12.20 8.55
CA VAL A 39 -20.03 11.86 7.18
C VAL A 39 -20.73 10.55 6.81
N GLY A 40 -21.46 10.54 5.69
CA GLY A 40 -22.32 9.44 5.24
C GLY A 40 -23.80 9.54 5.65
N ASP A 41 -24.17 10.39 6.61
CA ASP A 41 -25.57 10.58 7.06
C ASP A 41 -26.29 11.54 6.10
N CYS A 42 -26.82 10.98 5.02
CA CYS A 42 -27.45 11.69 3.90
C CYS A 42 -28.84 12.23 4.26
N ASP A 43 -29.53 11.60 5.21
CA ASP A 43 -30.90 11.94 5.61
C ASP A 43 -31.01 12.77 6.90
N SER A 44 -29.87 13.03 7.57
CA SER A 44 -29.77 13.72 8.85
C SER A 44 -30.49 13.02 10.00
N SER A 45 -30.64 11.70 9.92
CA SER A 45 -31.20 10.86 10.99
C SER A 45 -30.27 10.74 12.19
N GLY A 46 -28.97 11.02 12.01
CA GLY A 46 -27.92 10.83 12.99
C GLY A 46 -27.31 9.43 12.99
N THR A 47 -27.66 8.58 12.01
CA THR A 47 -27.08 7.26 11.75
C THR A 47 -26.68 7.15 10.29
N VAL A 48 -25.68 6.32 9.98
CA VAL A 48 -25.24 6.01 8.60
C VAL A 48 -25.69 4.60 8.28
N ASP A 49 -26.71 4.44 7.45
CA ASP A 49 -27.44 3.18 7.24
C ASP A 49 -27.98 3.03 5.79
N PRO A 50 -28.62 1.89 5.43
CA PRO A 50 -29.09 1.66 4.05
C PRO A 50 -30.05 2.72 3.50
N ASP A 51 -30.76 3.46 4.35
CA ASP A 51 -31.66 4.52 3.90
C ASP A 51 -30.86 5.70 3.31
N ASP A 52 -29.62 5.93 3.77
CA ASP A 52 -28.69 6.91 3.19
C ASP A 52 -28.26 6.53 1.77
N ILE A 53 -27.97 5.25 1.51
CA ILE A 53 -27.65 4.75 0.16
C ILE A 53 -28.82 5.02 -0.78
N TYR A 54 -30.04 4.68 -0.35
CA TYR A 54 -31.22 4.86 -1.18
C TYR A 54 -31.47 6.34 -1.45
N LEU A 55 -31.29 7.19 -0.45
CA LEU A 55 -31.46 8.63 -0.60
C LEU A 55 -30.42 9.23 -1.55
N LEU A 56 -29.14 8.86 -1.42
CA LEU A 56 -28.08 9.33 -2.31
C LEU A 56 -28.28 8.83 -3.75
N ARG A 57 -28.65 7.56 -3.94
CA ARG A 57 -29.05 7.04 -5.27
C ARG A 57 -30.22 7.84 -5.85
N ASP A 58 -31.24 8.09 -5.04
CA ASP A 58 -32.44 8.78 -5.48
C ASP A 58 -32.15 10.26 -5.80
N TYR A 59 -31.19 10.88 -5.10
CA TYR A 59 -30.69 12.22 -5.40
C TYR A 59 -29.97 12.24 -6.76
N LEU A 60 -29.05 11.31 -6.99
CA LEU A 60 -28.29 11.19 -8.25
C LEU A 60 -29.18 10.87 -9.46
N THR A 61 -30.26 10.11 -9.25
CA THR A 61 -31.25 9.77 -10.30
C THR A 61 -32.37 10.80 -10.44
N GLY A 62 -32.36 11.86 -9.63
CA GLY A 62 -33.30 12.98 -9.69
C GLY A 62 -34.69 12.70 -9.11
N THR A 63 -34.87 11.58 -8.39
CA THR A 63 -36.11 11.25 -7.68
C THR A 63 -36.19 11.88 -6.28
N ALA A 64 -35.05 12.23 -5.67
CA ALA A 64 -34.97 13.07 -4.49
C ALA A 64 -34.37 14.45 -4.84
N THR A 65 -34.83 15.52 -4.17
CA THR A 65 -34.41 16.91 -4.45
C THR A 65 -33.56 17.54 -3.35
N THR A 66 -33.37 16.83 -2.25
CA THR A 66 -32.65 17.33 -1.06
C THR A 66 -31.85 16.19 -0.46
N ILE A 67 -30.61 16.49 -0.08
CA ILE A 67 -29.70 15.59 0.62
C ILE A 67 -28.83 16.42 1.58
N SER A 68 -28.33 15.82 2.67
CA SER A 68 -27.47 16.51 3.62
C SER A 68 -26.07 16.77 3.05
N MET A 69 -25.28 17.64 3.71
CA MET A 69 -23.85 17.82 3.40
C MET A 69 -22.99 16.59 3.75
N GLY A 70 -23.51 15.64 4.53
CA GLY A 70 -22.82 14.37 4.82
C GLY A 70 -22.77 13.42 3.63
N ALA A 71 -23.44 13.75 2.52
CA ALA A 71 -23.42 12.97 1.29
C ALA A 71 -22.20 13.19 0.40
N ASP A 72 -21.42 14.24 0.66
CA ASP A 72 -20.13 14.50 0.01
C ASP A 72 -19.05 13.74 0.80
N LEU A 73 -18.64 12.60 0.25
CA LEU A 73 -17.80 11.61 0.93
C LEU A 73 -16.35 11.69 0.47
N ASP A 74 -16.08 12.15 -0.75
CA ASP A 74 -14.73 12.42 -1.24
C ASP A 74 -14.25 13.85 -0.94
N GLY A 75 -15.16 14.76 -0.57
CA GLY A 75 -14.86 16.13 -0.15
C GLY A 75 -14.70 17.11 -1.32
N ASP A 76 -15.12 16.73 -2.53
CA ASP A 76 -14.98 17.55 -3.74
C ASP A 76 -16.09 18.61 -3.90
N ALA A 77 -17.03 18.67 -2.96
CA ALA A 77 -18.22 19.53 -2.94
C ALA A 77 -19.23 19.26 -4.08
N ALA A 78 -19.01 18.23 -4.90
CA ALA A 78 -19.99 17.63 -5.77
C ALA A 78 -20.61 16.40 -5.09
N ILE A 79 -21.79 16.02 -5.59
CA ILE A 79 -22.46 14.78 -5.16
C ILE A 79 -22.59 13.94 -6.41
N THR A 80 -21.82 12.87 -6.49
CA THR A 80 -21.60 12.06 -7.68
C THR A 80 -21.80 10.57 -7.40
N ALA A 81 -21.60 9.75 -8.44
CA ALA A 81 -21.63 8.29 -8.28
C ALA A 81 -20.45 7.76 -7.44
N ILE A 82 -19.37 8.54 -7.27
CA ILE A 82 -18.23 8.20 -6.41
C ILE A 82 -18.71 8.20 -4.95
N ASP A 83 -19.42 9.25 -4.53
CA ASP A 83 -20.03 9.31 -3.19
C ASP A 83 -20.98 8.14 -2.96
N LEU A 84 -21.81 7.79 -3.94
CA LEU A 84 -22.69 6.63 -3.80
C LEU A 84 -21.90 5.32 -3.61
N THR A 85 -20.72 5.21 -4.20
CA THR A 85 -19.85 4.04 -4.07
C THR A 85 -19.18 4.02 -2.71
N LEU A 86 -18.65 5.15 -2.25
CA LEU A 86 -18.10 5.32 -0.90
C LEU A 86 -19.15 5.07 0.18
N LEU A 87 -20.37 5.58 0.00
CA LEU A 87 -21.47 5.39 0.95
C LEU A 87 -21.89 3.93 1.02
N LYS A 88 -21.99 3.26 -0.13
CA LYS A 88 -22.22 1.82 -0.18
C LYS A 88 -21.12 1.07 0.53
N ARG A 89 -19.86 1.50 0.40
CA ARG A 89 -18.75 0.91 1.16
C ARG A 89 -18.96 1.10 2.66
N MET A 90 -19.23 2.31 3.12
CA MET A 90 -19.47 2.62 4.54
C MET A 90 -20.67 1.85 5.14
N VAL A 91 -21.75 1.69 4.38
CA VAL A 91 -23.03 1.17 4.88
C VAL A 91 -23.23 -0.33 4.63
N LEU A 92 -22.74 -0.85 3.50
CA LEU A 92 -22.80 -2.29 3.18
C LEU A 92 -21.60 -3.04 3.73
N TYR A 93 -20.49 -2.35 4.00
CA TYR A 93 -19.26 -2.89 4.57
C TYR A 93 -18.81 -2.07 5.79
N PRO A 94 -19.68 -1.80 6.78
CA PRO A 94 -19.23 -1.17 8.00
C PRO A 94 -18.26 -2.15 8.68
N ALA A 95 -17.03 -1.71 8.96
CA ALA A 95 -16.10 -2.44 9.80
C ALA A 95 -16.53 -2.33 11.29
N PRO A 96 -17.54 -3.11 11.71
CA PRO A 96 -17.44 -3.84 12.98
C PRO A 96 -18.09 -5.25 13.00
N GLU A 97 -18.41 -5.89 11.86
CA GLU A 97 -19.02 -7.24 11.85
C GLU A 97 -18.29 -8.31 11.02
N ALA A 98 -17.04 -8.08 10.59
CA ALA A 98 -16.28 -9.14 9.91
C ALA A 98 -15.97 -10.29 10.88
N GLU A 99 -16.55 -11.47 10.63
CA GLU A 99 -16.32 -12.67 11.43
C GLU A 99 -15.17 -13.49 10.87
N SER A 100 -14.64 -13.17 9.69
CA SER A 100 -13.58 -13.94 9.04
C SER A 100 -12.72 -13.13 8.07
N ILE A 101 -11.45 -13.53 7.93
CA ILE A 101 -10.51 -12.98 6.96
C ILE A 101 -9.71 -14.08 6.25
N THR A 102 -9.50 -13.90 4.95
CA THR A 102 -8.56 -14.69 4.17
C THR A 102 -7.39 -13.81 3.74
N VAL A 103 -6.19 -14.12 4.26
CA VAL A 103 -4.92 -13.48 3.89
C VAL A 103 -4.25 -14.32 2.81
N MET A 104 -4.10 -13.74 1.62
CA MET A 104 -3.46 -14.36 0.46
C MET A 104 -2.02 -13.86 0.36
N VAL A 105 -1.04 -14.75 0.29
CA VAL A 105 0.37 -14.39 0.10
C VAL A 105 0.88 -15.03 -1.19
N TYR A 106 1.22 -14.19 -2.15
CA TYR A 106 1.77 -14.62 -3.43
C TYR A 106 3.30 -14.61 -3.35
N LEU A 107 3.87 -15.78 -3.03
CA LEU A 107 5.30 -15.98 -2.80
C LEU A 107 6.00 -16.33 -4.12
N CYS A 108 6.40 -15.31 -4.87
CA CYS A 108 7.35 -15.48 -5.97
C CYS A 108 8.75 -15.65 -5.37
N GLY A 109 9.21 -16.89 -5.20
CA GLY A 109 10.40 -17.18 -4.40
C GLY A 109 11.70 -16.59 -4.95
N SER A 110 11.80 -16.44 -6.27
CA SER A 110 12.94 -15.84 -6.98
C SER A 110 14.32 -16.39 -6.58
N ASP A 111 15.37 -15.61 -6.83
CA ASP A 111 16.70 -15.83 -6.27
C ASP A 111 16.74 -15.62 -4.75
N LEU A 112 15.78 -14.92 -4.14
CA LEU A 112 15.71 -14.75 -2.68
C LEU A 112 15.49 -16.09 -1.95
N GLU A 113 14.70 -16.99 -2.53
CA GLU A 113 14.53 -18.36 -2.06
C GLU A 113 15.73 -19.22 -2.47
N THR A 114 16.13 -19.21 -3.75
CA THR A 114 17.22 -20.04 -4.26
C THR A 114 18.54 -19.79 -3.51
N GLU A 115 18.86 -18.55 -3.17
CA GLU A 115 20.15 -18.18 -2.57
C GLU A 115 20.11 -18.04 -1.04
N ALA A 116 18.94 -17.72 -0.46
CA ALA A 116 18.83 -17.34 0.94
C ALA A 116 17.64 -17.94 1.70
N GLU A 117 16.81 -18.79 1.07
CA GLU A 117 15.67 -19.46 1.68
C GLU A 117 14.65 -18.49 2.32
N GLN A 118 14.57 -17.24 1.82
CA GLN A 118 13.77 -16.18 2.46
C GLN A 118 12.27 -16.45 2.39
N ALA A 119 11.77 -16.91 1.23
CA ALA A 119 10.35 -17.27 1.10
C ALA A 119 10.00 -18.44 2.04
N THR A 120 10.87 -19.44 2.18
CA THR A 120 10.72 -20.53 3.14
C THR A 120 10.69 -20.02 4.58
N MET A 121 11.56 -19.07 4.96
CA MET A 121 11.55 -18.48 6.30
C MET A 121 10.21 -17.81 6.62
N ASP A 122 9.69 -17.00 5.69
CA ASP A 122 8.39 -16.32 5.88
C ASP A 122 7.21 -17.31 5.87
N MET A 123 7.26 -18.34 5.03
CA MET A 123 6.30 -19.46 5.12
C MET A 123 6.29 -20.10 6.50
N ILE A 124 7.46 -20.31 7.09
CA ILE A 124 7.58 -20.87 8.44
C ILE A 124 7.02 -19.89 9.47
N GLU A 125 7.28 -18.59 9.37
CA GLU A 125 6.68 -17.58 10.26
C GLU A 125 5.15 -17.60 10.19
N MET A 126 4.57 -17.64 8.98
CA MET A 126 3.13 -17.78 8.78
C MET A 126 2.57 -19.06 9.41
N MET A 127 3.31 -20.16 9.39
CA MET A 127 2.92 -21.42 10.03
C MET A 127 3.04 -21.40 11.56
N TYR A 128 3.81 -20.48 12.14
CA TYR A 128 3.94 -20.27 13.58
C TYR A 128 2.91 -19.31 14.16
N ALA A 129 2.21 -18.54 13.32
CA ALA A 129 1.12 -17.68 13.76
C ALA A 129 0.02 -18.45 14.50
N ASP A 130 -0.66 -17.78 15.42
CA ASP A 130 -1.88 -18.33 16.01
C ASP A 130 -2.92 -18.58 14.91
N THR A 131 -3.70 -19.66 15.06
CA THR A 131 -4.75 -20.03 14.10
C THR A 131 -6.13 -19.98 14.73
N SER A 132 -7.15 -19.69 13.93
CA SER A 132 -8.55 -19.73 14.35
C SER A 132 -9.44 -20.30 13.24
N GLU A 133 -10.73 -20.50 13.52
CA GLU A 133 -11.72 -20.82 12.49
C GLU A 133 -12.11 -19.61 11.63
N HIS A 134 -11.63 -18.43 12.02
CA HIS A 134 -11.94 -17.13 11.43
C HIS A 134 -10.80 -16.58 10.54
N LEU A 135 -9.62 -17.20 10.57
CA LEU A 135 -8.47 -16.82 9.75
C LEU A 135 -8.10 -17.95 8.80
N ASN A 136 -8.02 -17.63 7.51
CA ASN A 136 -7.35 -18.47 6.51
C ASN A 136 -6.09 -17.76 6.01
N ILE A 137 -4.95 -18.45 6.07
CA ILE A 137 -3.72 -18.02 5.40
C ILE A 137 -3.57 -18.91 4.18
N VAL A 138 -3.47 -18.32 2.99
CA VAL A 138 -3.34 -19.05 1.73
C VAL A 138 -2.13 -18.51 0.97
N MET A 139 -1.22 -19.39 0.59
CA MET A 139 0.03 -19.07 -0.06
C MET A 139 0.08 -19.72 -1.44
N ALA A 140 0.54 -18.98 -2.46
CA ALA A 140 0.98 -19.55 -3.73
C ALA A 140 2.50 -19.54 -3.79
N THR A 141 3.12 -20.65 -4.17
CA THR A 141 4.58 -20.77 -4.29
C THR A 141 5.00 -21.06 -5.73
N GLY A 142 6.13 -20.49 -6.14
CA GLY A 142 6.74 -20.70 -7.45
C GLY A 142 7.88 -19.72 -7.70
N GLY A 143 8.42 -19.68 -8.92
CA GLY A 143 9.36 -18.65 -9.35
C GLY A 143 10.80 -18.74 -8.84
N ALA A 144 11.17 -19.79 -8.11
CA ALA A 144 12.56 -20.05 -7.66
C ALA A 144 13.09 -21.36 -8.25
N LYS A 145 14.38 -21.40 -8.62
CA LYS A 145 15.03 -22.61 -9.17
C LYS A 145 15.26 -23.69 -8.12
N GLU A 146 15.41 -23.31 -6.86
CA GLU A 146 15.51 -24.22 -5.72
C GLU A 146 14.56 -23.74 -4.62
N TRP A 147 13.95 -24.68 -3.89
CA TRP A 147 13.14 -24.40 -2.70
C TRP A 147 13.67 -25.24 -1.55
N SER A 148 13.77 -24.64 -0.36
CA SER A 148 14.14 -25.36 0.85
C SER A 148 13.03 -26.34 1.20
N SER A 149 13.35 -27.64 1.19
CA SER A 149 12.39 -28.70 1.52
C SER A 149 12.14 -28.87 3.02
N ASP A 150 12.85 -28.10 3.85
CA ASP A 150 12.78 -28.20 5.30
C ASP A 150 11.45 -27.61 5.81
N ASN A 151 10.50 -28.51 6.13
CA ASN A 151 9.21 -28.23 6.77
C ASN A 151 8.11 -27.54 5.92
N THR A 152 8.34 -27.21 4.65
CA THR A 152 7.36 -26.47 3.83
C THR A 152 6.57 -27.33 2.84
N CYS A 153 6.94 -28.60 2.62
CA CYS A 153 6.28 -29.53 1.69
C CYS A 153 6.11 -28.99 0.25
N VAL A 154 6.89 -27.98 -0.12
CA VAL A 154 6.99 -27.41 -1.47
C VAL A 154 8.39 -27.68 -2.03
N ASP A 155 8.48 -27.72 -3.35
CA ASP A 155 9.74 -27.88 -4.08
C ASP A 155 9.71 -27.04 -5.37
N ALA A 156 10.84 -27.00 -6.08
CA ALA A 156 10.97 -26.26 -7.33
C ALA A 156 10.35 -26.96 -8.55
N ASP A 157 9.86 -28.19 -8.40
CA ASP A 157 9.38 -29.01 -9.53
C ASP A 157 7.91 -28.77 -9.86
N SER A 158 7.17 -28.04 -9.02
CA SER A 158 5.73 -27.78 -9.18
C SER A 158 5.30 -26.42 -8.61
N HIS A 159 4.13 -25.97 -9.03
CA HIS A 159 3.41 -24.85 -8.43
C HIS A 159 2.51 -25.35 -7.31
N TYR A 160 2.57 -24.74 -6.12
CA TYR A 160 1.78 -25.19 -4.97
C TYR A 160 0.86 -24.10 -4.43
N TYR A 161 -0.30 -24.52 -3.91
CA TYR A 161 -1.09 -23.75 -2.98
C TYR A 161 -1.00 -24.36 -1.58
N VAL A 162 -0.54 -23.58 -0.62
CA VAL A 162 -0.43 -23.98 0.79
C VAL A 162 -1.43 -23.19 1.60
N SER A 163 -2.22 -23.84 2.45
CA SER A 163 -3.16 -23.15 3.34
C SER A 163 -2.92 -23.53 4.78
N CYS A 164 -2.97 -22.55 5.68
CA CYS A 164 -2.88 -22.72 7.13
C CYS A 164 -4.10 -22.08 7.81
N ASN A 165 -4.79 -22.86 8.64
CA ASN A 165 -5.87 -22.40 9.52
C ASN A 165 -6.04 -23.37 10.71
N SER A 166 -7.11 -23.22 11.49
CA SER A 166 -7.37 -24.12 12.64
C SER A 166 -7.54 -25.61 12.29
N GLU A 167 -7.76 -25.97 11.02
CA GLU A 167 -7.77 -27.37 10.56
C GLU A 167 -6.37 -27.93 10.28
N GLY A 168 -5.33 -27.09 10.39
CA GLY A 168 -3.94 -27.41 10.12
C GLY A 168 -3.47 -26.99 8.73
N ILE A 169 -2.25 -27.42 8.38
CA ILE A 169 -1.63 -27.11 7.09
C ILE A 169 -2.11 -28.09 6.03
N LYS A 170 -2.50 -27.57 4.86
CA LYS A 170 -2.85 -28.36 3.68
C LYS A 170 -2.04 -27.85 2.49
N VAL A 171 -1.57 -28.79 1.68
CA VAL A 171 -0.80 -28.50 0.45
C VAL A 171 -1.55 -29.09 -0.73
N LYS A 172 -1.73 -28.27 -1.76
CA LYS A 172 -2.25 -28.66 -3.07
C LYS A 172 -1.14 -28.46 -4.09
N ASP A 173 -0.64 -29.56 -4.63
CA ASP A 173 0.17 -29.61 -5.84
C ASP A 173 -0.71 -29.26 -7.04
N CYS A 174 -0.40 -28.15 -7.71
CA CYS A 174 -1.11 -27.65 -8.89
C CYS A 174 -0.50 -28.19 -10.20
N GLY A 175 0.57 -28.99 -10.13
CA GLY A 175 1.21 -29.64 -11.26
C GLY A 175 2.30 -28.78 -11.90
N GLU A 176 2.14 -28.46 -13.18
CA GLU A 176 3.23 -27.81 -13.93
C GLU A 176 3.62 -26.45 -13.32
N ILE A 177 4.94 -26.20 -13.28
CA ILE A 177 5.50 -24.90 -12.90
C ILE A 177 4.85 -23.80 -13.73
N ARG A 178 4.49 -22.70 -13.07
CA ARG A 178 3.86 -21.54 -13.69
C ARG A 178 4.77 -20.33 -13.55
N ASN A 179 4.71 -19.45 -14.55
CA ASN A 179 5.36 -18.15 -14.47
C ASN A 179 4.61 -17.28 -13.47
N MET A 180 5.28 -16.92 -12.38
CA MET A 180 4.73 -16.11 -11.29
C MET A 180 4.55 -14.65 -11.72
N ALA A 181 5.22 -14.20 -12.79
CA ALA A 181 5.04 -12.86 -13.35
C ALA A 181 3.81 -12.72 -14.27
N GLU A 182 3.08 -13.81 -14.56
CA GLU A 182 1.88 -13.77 -15.41
C GLU A 182 0.60 -13.43 -14.64
N ALA A 183 -0.23 -12.57 -15.23
CA ALA A 183 -1.53 -12.20 -14.67
C ALA A 183 -2.47 -13.40 -14.46
N ASP A 184 -2.42 -14.40 -15.35
CA ASP A 184 -3.23 -15.61 -15.24
C ASP A 184 -2.81 -16.47 -14.04
N THR A 185 -1.56 -16.38 -13.58
CA THR A 185 -1.10 -17.10 -12.38
C THR A 185 -1.63 -16.43 -11.11
N LEU A 186 -1.50 -15.12 -11.01
CA LEU A 186 -2.02 -14.35 -9.87
C LEU A 186 -3.56 -14.38 -9.80
N SER A 187 -4.26 -14.12 -10.91
CA SER A 187 -5.74 -14.12 -10.92
C SER A 187 -6.34 -15.48 -10.57
N GLN A 188 -5.74 -16.59 -11.03
CA GLN A 188 -6.18 -17.93 -10.66
C GLN A 188 -5.91 -18.25 -9.19
N PHE A 189 -4.81 -17.76 -8.63
CA PHE A 189 -4.55 -17.89 -7.20
C PHE A 189 -5.60 -17.14 -6.37
N ILE A 190 -5.89 -15.88 -6.71
CA ILE A 190 -6.92 -15.08 -6.02
C ILE A 190 -8.29 -15.76 -6.12
N THR A 191 -8.66 -16.22 -7.31
CA THR A 191 -9.92 -16.94 -7.55
C THR A 191 -9.99 -18.23 -6.73
N TYR A 192 -8.92 -19.03 -6.74
CA TYR A 192 -8.84 -20.26 -5.94
C TYR A 192 -9.01 -19.96 -4.44
N SER A 193 -8.34 -18.93 -3.94
CA SER A 193 -8.38 -18.55 -2.53
C SER A 193 -9.79 -18.13 -2.11
N THR A 194 -10.47 -17.29 -2.89
CA THR A 194 -11.86 -16.86 -2.58
C THR A 194 -12.88 -17.99 -2.72
N GLU A 195 -12.74 -18.88 -3.72
CA GLU A 195 -13.65 -20.03 -3.89
C GLU A 195 -13.47 -21.07 -2.78
N ARG A 196 -12.24 -21.29 -2.33
CA ARG A 196 -11.92 -22.37 -1.39
C ARG A 196 -11.98 -21.95 0.08
N PHE A 197 -11.68 -20.67 0.34
CA PHE A 197 -11.60 -20.04 1.65
C PHE A 197 -12.38 -18.72 1.65
N PRO A 198 -13.71 -18.76 1.45
CA PRO A 198 -14.52 -17.57 1.49
C PRO A 198 -14.47 -16.93 2.89
N ALA A 199 -14.35 -15.61 2.92
CA ALA A 199 -14.30 -14.81 4.14
C ALA A 199 -15.01 -13.46 3.93
N ASP A 200 -15.25 -12.75 5.02
CA ASP A 200 -15.85 -11.40 4.99
C ASP A 200 -14.85 -10.35 4.50
N ARG A 201 -13.56 -10.57 4.78
CA ARG A 201 -12.42 -9.70 4.43
C ARG A 201 -11.38 -10.47 3.63
N TYR A 202 -10.72 -9.78 2.71
CA TYR A 202 -9.61 -10.35 1.94
C TYR A 202 -8.39 -9.45 2.00
N ALA A 203 -7.21 -10.02 2.22
CA ALA A 203 -5.94 -9.33 2.08
C ALA A 203 -5.10 -10.01 1.01
N LEU A 204 -4.33 -9.24 0.26
CA LEU A 204 -3.36 -9.76 -0.70
C LEU A 204 -1.98 -9.20 -0.38
N ILE A 205 -1.00 -10.06 -0.21
CA ILE A 205 0.42 -9.71 -0.03
C ILE A 205 1.18 -10.26 -1.23
N LEU A 206 1.90 -9.37 -1.91
CA LEU A 206 2.83 -9.70 -2.98
C LEU A 206 4.23 -9.67 -2.38
N TRP A 207 4.91 -10.81 -2.44
CA TRP A 207 6.23 -11.01 -1.83
C TRP A 207 7.22 -11.29 -2.94
N ASP A 208 8.39 -10.61 -2.92
CA ASP A 208 9.63 -10.82 -3.68
C ASP A 208 10.38 -9.46 -3.87
N HIS A 209 11.27 -9.34 -4.85
CA HIS A 209 11.77 -8.08 -5.39
C HIS A 209 10.67 -7.12 -5.84
N GLY A 210 10.94 -5.84 -5.66
CA GLY A 210 10.21 -4.74 -6.28
C GLY A 210 11.16 -3.75 -6.94
N GLY A 211 10.69 -3.13 -8.00
CA GLY A 211 11.40 -2.13 -8.80
C GLY A 211 10.51 -0.94 -9.13
N GLY A 212 9.53 -0.69 -8.26
CA GLY A 212 8.63 0.44 -8.32
C GLY A 212 7.79 0.48 -9.60
N PRO A 213 7.34 1.68 -10.02
CA PRO A 213 6.42 1.81 -11.15
C PRO A 213 7.05 1.50 -12.51
N VAL A 214 8.38 1.40 -12.60
CA VAL A 214 9.13 1.17 -13.85
C VAL A 214 9.32 -0.32 -14.12
N TYR A 215 9.92 -1.05 -13.17
CA TYR A 215 10.34 -2.43 -13.38
C TYR A 215 9.37 -3.45 -12.78
N GLY A 216 8.40 -3.01 -11.99
CA GLY A 216 7.36 -3.88 -11.46
C GLY A 216 7.80 -4.62 -10.20
N LEU A 217 7.35 -5.87 -10.04
CA LEU A 217 7.55 -6.69 -8.85
C LEU A 217 7.57 -8.19 -9.20
N CYS A 218 7.82 -9.08 -8.23
CA CYS A 218 7.74 -10.54 -8.42
C CYS A 218 8.56 -11.03 -9.63
N TYR A 219 9.89 -10.97 -9.50
CA TYR A 219 10.85 -11.53 -10.42
C TYR A 219 10.86 -13.07 -10.36
N ASP A 220 10.32 -13.70 -11.39
CA ASP A 220 10.38 -15.14 -11.58
C ASP A 220 11.75 -15.55 -12.13
N GLU A 221 12.56 -16.23 -11.31
CA GLU A 221 13.92 -16.66 -11.64
C GLU A 221 13.97 -17.76 -12.71
N ILE A 222 12.90 -18.56 -12.84
CA ILE A 222 12.80 -19.67 -13.80
C ILE A 222 12.58 -19.11 -15.20
N TYR A 223 11.70 -18.11 -15.31
CA TYR A 223 11.35 -17.48 -16.59
C TYR A 223 12.19 -16.24 -16.92
N GLY A 224 12.83 -15.63 -15.92
CA GLY A 224 13.62 -14.41 -16.06
C GLY A 224 12.76 -13.18 -16.34
N GLU A 225 11.58 -13.10 -15.72
CA GLU A 225 10.57 -12.06 -15.96
C GLU A 225 10.07 -11.47 -14.65
N SER A 226 9.80 -10.16 -14.62
CA SER A 226 9.12 -9.49 -13.51
C SER A 226 7.69 -9.12 -13.91
N MET A 227 6.77 -9.19 -12.94
CA MET A 227 5.40 -8.73 -13.12
C MET A 227 5.38 -7.21 -13.26
N SER A 228 5.01 -6.70 -14.45
CA SER A 228 4.81 -5.26 -14.62
C SER A 228 3.52 -4.78 -13.93
N ILE A 229 3.45 -3.49 -13.58
CA ILE A 229 2.26 -2.91 -12.94
C ILE A 229 0.97 -3.06 -13.77
N PRO A 230 0.99 -2.91 -15.12
CA PRO A 230 -0.17 -3.23 -15.94
C PRO A 230 -0.62 -4.69 -15.85
N VAL A 231 0.33 -5.62 -15.76
CA VAL A 231 0.02 -7.06 -15.59
C VAL A 231 -0.60 -7.32 -14.23
N LEU A 232 -0.10 -6.68 -13.16
CA LEU A 232 -0.72 -6.70 -11.84
C LEU A 232 -2.17 -6.19 -11.91
N CYS A 233 -2.39 -4.99 -12.48
CA CYS A 233 -3.73 -4.41 -12.60
C CYS A 233 -4.68 -5.33 -13.38
N TYR A 234 -4.22 -5.92 -14.49
CA TYR A 234 -5.00 -6.88 -15.28
C TYR A 234 -5.34 -8.14 -14.48
N ALA A 235 -4.42 -8.64 -13.64
CA ALA A 235 -4.68 -9.78 -12.77
C ALA A 235 -5.74 -9.48 -11.72
N LEU A 236 -5.66 -8.30 -11.08
CA LEU A 236 -6.62 -7.84 -10.07
C LEU A 236 -8.01 -7.61 -10.67
N GLU A 237 -8.08 -6.96 -11.85
CA GLU A 237 -9.31 -6.76 -12.61
C GLU A 237 -9.97 -8.09 -12.97
N ASN A 238 -9.19 -9.07 -13.46
CA ASN A 238 -9.72 -10.38 -13.82
C ASN A 238 -10.18 -11.21 -12.62
N ALA A 239 -9.55 -11.04 -11.46
CA ALA A 239 -9.94 -11.75 -10.25
C ALA A 239 -11.29 -11.26 -9.69
N GLN A 240 -11.67 -10.01 -9.96
CA GLN A 240 -12.91 -9.38 -9.49
C GLN A 240 -13.09 -9.45 -7.97
N VAL A 241 -11.99 -9.33 -7.23
CA VAL A 241 -11.97 -9.29 -5.76
C VAL A 241 -11.54 -7.90 -5.32
N HIS A 242 -12.28 -7.33 -4.38
CA HIS A 242 -11.90 -6.12 -3.68
C HIS A 242 -11.26 -6.49 -2.34
N PHE A 243 -10.08 -5.94 -2.07
CA PHE A 243 -9.29 -6.28 -0.89
C PHE A 243 -9.43 -5.24 0.22
N ASP A 244 -9.48 -5.74 1.44
CA ASP A 244 -9.17 -5.04 2.69
C ASP A 244 -7.92 -4.20 2.61
N TRP A 245 -6.87 -4.83 2.12
CA TRP A 245 -5.59 -4.19 1.94
C TRP A 245 -4.73 -5.02 1.01
N ILE A 246 -3.85 -4.31 0.31
CA ILE A 246 -2.78 -4.91 -0.48
C ILE A 246 -1.42 -4.56 0.15
N GLY A 247 -0.64 -5.58 0.44
CA GLY A 247 0.71 -5.47 0.95
C GLY A 247 1.72 -5.74 -0.16
N PHE A 248 2.75 -4.91 -0.23
CA PHE A 248 3.93 -5.17 -1.02
C PHE A 248 5.09 -5.43 -0.06
N ASP A 249 5.33 -6.71 0.24
CA ASP A 249 6.57 -7.18 0.89
C ASP A 249 7.65 -7.28 -0.20
N CYS A 250 7.92 -6.09 -0.77
CA CYS A 250 8.73 -5.87 -1.95
C CYS A 250 9.42 -4.51 -1.84
N CYS A 251 10.66 -4.46 -2.32
CA CYS A 251 11.43 -3.22 -2.40
C CYS A 251 10.71 -2.12 -3.18
N VAL A 252 10.85 -0.87 -2.72
CA VAL A 252 10.55 0.36 -3.50
C VAL A 252 9.13 0.46 -4.10
N MET A 253 8.13 -0.17 -3.48
CA MET A 253 6.73 -0.14 -3.93
C MET A 253 5.90 1.02 -3.33
N GLY A 254 6.45 1.74 -2.35
CA GLY A 254 5.84 2.90 -1.67
C GLY A 254 5.83 4.17 -2.51
N CYS A 255 5.25 4.09 -3.71
CA CYS A 255 5.19 5.18 -4.67
C CYS A 255 3.75 5.68 -4.89
N ALA A 256 3.58 6.97 -5.17
CA ALA A 256 2.29 7.56 -5.50
C ALA A 256 1.65 6.88 -6.73
N GLU A 257 2.44 6.53 -7.74
CA GLU A 257 1.98 5.87 -8.96
C GLU A 257 1.48 4.44 -8.70
N ILE A 258 2.12 3.71 -7.78
CA ILE A 258 1.70 2.35 -7.38
C ILE A 258 0.39 2.42 -6.61
N ALA A 259 0.30 3.34 -5.64
CA ALA A 259 -0.92 3.55 -4.87
C ALA A 259 -2.09 3.91 -5.80
N TYR A 260 -1.87 4.78 -6.78
CA TYR A 260 -2.86 5.09 -7.80
C TYR A 260 -3.22 3.87 -8.64
N ALA A 261 -2.25 3.06 -9.07
CA ALA A 261 -2.51 1.87 -9.89
C ALA A 261 -3.45 0.86 -9.20
N VAL A 262 -3.36 0.70 -7.88
CA VAL A 262 -4.13 -0.30 -7.13
C VAL A 262 -5.38 0.22 -6.43
N ARG A 263 -5.68 1.52 -6.58
CA ARG A 263 -6.75 2.23 -5.84
C ARG A 263 -8.15 1.63 -5.97
N ASP A 264 -8.44 1.02 -7.12
CA ASP A 264 -9.76 0.45 -7.43
C ASP A 264 -9.93 -0.99 -6.93
N TYR A 265 -8.85 -1.61 -6.44
CA TYR A 265 -8.84 -3.03 -6.04
C TYR A 265 -8.68 -3.23 -4.54
N ALA A 266 -8.25 -2.21 -3.80
CA ALA A 266 -8.02 -2.33 -2.37
C ALA A 266 -8.39 -1.05 -1.62
N ASP A 267 -8.70 -1.21 -0.34
CA ASP A 267 -9.03 -0.12 0.57
C ASP A 267 -7.77 0.59 1.09
N TYR A 268 -6.74 -0.19 1.39
CA TYR A 268 -5.46 0.28 1.91
C TYR A 268 -4.28 -0.37 1.20
N MET A 269 -3.14 0.30 1.22
CA MET A 269 -1.87 -0.24 0.75
C MET A 269 -0.84 -0.21 1.88
N ILE A 270 0.03 -1.20 1.98
CA ILE A 270 1.25 -1.14 2.80
C ILE A 270 2.44 -1.41 1.89
N ALA A 271 3.43 -0.51 1.89
CA ALA A 271 4.62 -0.62 1.05
C ALA A 271 5.78 0.23 1.56
N SER A 272 7.01 -0.17 1.20
CA SER A 272 8.25 0.53 1.52
C SER A 272 8.68 1.50 0.40
N GLU A 273 9.15 2.70 0.75
CA GLU A 273 9.79 3.62 -0.20
C GLU A 273 11.18 3.12 -0.65
N GLU A 274 11.91 2.46 0.25
CA GLU A 274 13.25 1.92 0.03
C GLU A 274 13.23 0.40 -0.20
N SER A 275 14.36 -0.15 -0.61
CA SER A 275 14.66 -1.57 -0.55
C SER A 275 14.44 -2.12 0.86
N GLU A 276 13.66 -3.19 0.96
CA GLU A 276 13.43 -3.86 2.23
C GLU A 276 14.66 -4.71 2.60
N SER A 277 14.85 -4.95 3.89
CA SER A 277 15.85 -5.93 4.31
C SER A 277 15.36 -7.33 4.01
N GLY A 278 16.27 -8.29 3.80
CA GLY A 278 15.91 -9.71 3.67
C GLY A 278 15.34 -10.35 4.95
N LEU A 279 14.94 -9.54 5.94
CA LEU A 279 14.10 -9.98 7.05
C LEU A 279 12.61 -9.94 6.67
N GLY A 280 12.23 -9.11 5.69
CA GLY A 280 10.82 -8.90 5.30
C GLY A 280 9.95 -8.41 6.45
N TRP A 281 8.67 -8.73 6.34
CA TRP A 281 7.67 -8.44 7.36
C TRP A 281 7.63 -9.53 8.43
N ASN A 282 7.26 -9.15 9.67
CA ASN A 282 7.02 -10.14 10.72
C ASN A 282 5.62 -10.76 10.57
N TYR A 283 5.52 -11.90 9.91
CA TYR A 283 4.22 -12.53 9.62
C TYR A 283 3.52 -13.06 10.86
N THR A 284 4.28 -13.59 11.82
CA THR A 284 3.72 -14.21 13.03
C THR A 284 2.87 -13.21 13.83
N GLY A 285 3.33 -11.96 13.96
CA GLY A 285 2.70 -10.93 14.78
C GLY A 285 1.30 -10.57 14.32
N PHE A 286 1.18 -10.01 13.10
CA PHE A 286 -0.10 -9.48 12.62
C PHE A 286 -1.11 -10.60 12.29
N LEU A 287 -0.64 -11.77 11.83
CA LEU A 287 -1.52 -12.92 11.60
C LEU A 287 -2.12 -13.43 12.91
N SER A 288 -1.35 -13.43 14.00
CA SER A 288 -1.90 -13.80 15.32
C SER A 288 -2.92 -12.78 15.83
N THR A 289 -2.73 -11.49 15.53
CA THR A 289 -3.73 -10.45 15.80
C THR A 289 -5.02 -10.70 15.01
N LEU A 290 -4.92 -11.01 13.72
CA LEU A 290 -6.08 -11.35 12.88
C LEU A 290 -6.77 -12.65 13.31
N ALA A 291 -6.02 -13.63 13.80
CA ALA A 291 -6.61 -14.86 14.34
C ALA A 291 -7.48 -14.59 15.57
N ALA A 292 -7.07 -13.62 16.40
CA ALA A 292 -7.78 -13.22 17.61
C ALA A 292 -8.94 -12.26 17.33
N ASP A 293 -8.78 -11.35 16.37
CA ASP A 293 -9.76 -10.35 15.98
C ASP A 293 -9.72 -10.10 14.47
N PRO A 294 -10.52 -10.83 13.66
CA PRO A 294 -10.58 -10.62 12.22
C PRO A 294 -11.19 -9.26 11.85
N ALA A 295 -11.82 -8.55 12.79
CA ALA A 295 -12.42 -7.23 12.58
C ALA A 295 -11.48 -6.07 12.96
N VAL A 296 -10.23 -6.35 13.37
CA VAL A 296 -9.24 -5.32 13.72
C VAL A 296 -9.13 -4.25 12.63
N ASP A 297 -9.15 -2.99 13.04
CA ASP A 297 -9.08 -1.86 12.13
C ASP A 297 -7.69 -1.74 11.48
N MET A 298 -7.64 -1.15 10.28
CA MET A 298 -6.41 -1.10 9.50
C MET A 298 -5.33 -0.23 10.13
N GLU A 299 -5.67 0.84 10.85
CA GLU A 299 -4.68 1.70 11.50
C GLU A 299 -3.94 0.92 12.60
N THR A 300 -4.68 0.18 13.43
CA THR A 300 -4.11 -0.71 14.46
C THR A 300 -3.27 -1.82 13.85
N LEU A 301 -3.78 -2.50 12.81
CA LEU A 301 -3.06 -3.59 12.14
C LEU A 301 -1.77 -3.10 11.47
N ALA A 302 -1.85 -2.01 10.72
CA ALA A 302 -0.71 -1.40 10.05
C ALA A 302 0.35 -0.90 11.03
N GLN A 303 -0.07 -0.29 12.15
CA GLN A 303 0.86 0.14 13.20
C GLN A 303 1.68 -1.05 13.71
N GLN A 304 1.03 -2.20 13.93
CA GLN A 304 1.72 -3.41 14.36
C GLN A 304 2.71 -3.92 13.30
N ILE A 305 2.27 -4.07 12.04
CA ILE A 305 3.13 -4.54 10.94
C ILE A 305 4.38 -3.66 10.83
N ILE A 306 4.19 -2.34 10.80
CA ILE A 306 5.28 -1.37 10.69
C ILE A 306 6.19 -1.41 11.93
N ASP A 307 5.63 -1.45 13.14
CA ASP A 307 6.42 -1.48 14.39
C ASP A 307 7.27 -2.74 14.50
N ASP A 308 6.70 -3.91 14.17
CA ASP A 308 7.40 -5.19 14.25
C ASP A 308 8.55 -5.23 13.23
N MET A 309 8.30 -4.85 11.97
CA MET A 309 9.35 -4.77 10.94
C MET A 309 10.46 -3.79 11.34
N ILE A 310 10.11 -2.61 11.83
CA ILE A 310 11.09 -1.60 12.27
C ILE A 310 11.87 -2.10 13.51
N ALA A 311 11.24 -2.82 14.43
CA ALA A 311 11.89 -3.38 15.60
C ALA A 311 12.91 -4.46 15.23
N ASP A 312 12.56 -5.35 14.30
CA ASP A 312 13.46 -6.39 13.79
C ASP A 312 14.64 -5.76 13.03
N ASN A 313 14.39 -4.80 12.16
CA ASN A 313 15.45 -4.05 11.48
C ASN A 313 16.37 -3.29 12.47
N LYS A 314 15.82 -2.69 13.53
CA LYS A 314 16.60 -2.06 14.61
C LYS A 314 17.53 -3.05 15.32
N LYS A 315 17.06 -4.27 15.59
CA LYS A 315 17.84 -5.33 16.26
C LYS A 315 19.07 -5.71 15.44
N TYR A 316 18.95 -5.76 14.11
CA TYR A 316 20.05 -6.12 13.20
C TYR A 316 20.77 -4.91 12.58
N ARG A 317 20.31 -3.69 12.89
CA ARG A 317 20.85 -2.41 12.38
C ARG A 317 20.73 -2.24 10.87
N MET A 318 19.74 -2.87 10.26
CA MET A 318 19.40 -2.76 8.84
C MET A 318 18.54 -1.53 8.61
N GLU A 319 18.62 -0.94 7.43
CA GLU A 319 17.78 0.18 7.02
C GLU A 319 16.36 -0.33 6.72
N ALA A 320 15.36 0.51 6.95
CA ALA A 320 13.96 0.15 6.71
C ALA A 320 13.09 1.40 6.56
N THR A 321 12.10 1.31 5.68
CA THR A 321 10.95 2.22 5.59
C THR A 321 9.69 1.39 5.44
N LEU A 322 8.58 1.78 6.05
CA LEU A 322 7.28 1.21 5.72
C LEU A 322 6.19 2.23 6.00
N ALA A 323 5.18 2.28 5.13
CA ALA A 323 4.04 3.15 5.29
C ALA A 323 2.74 2.44 4.91
N CYS A 324 1.64 2.92 5.51
CA CYS A 324 0.27 2.50 5.22
C CYS A 324 -0.50 3.68 4.63
N TYR A 325 -1.24 3.42 3.55
CA TYR A 325 -1.92 4.41 2.74
C TYR A 325 -3.41 4.13 2.65
N ASP A 326 -4.25 5.15 2.82
CA ASP A 326 -5.67 5.12 2.47
C ASP A 326 -5.84 5.35 0.96
N LEU A 327 -6.22 4.29 0.23
CA LEU A 327 -6.29 4.34 -1.22
C LEU A 327 -7.47 5.20 -1.74
N SER A 328 -8.45 5.54 -0.89
CA SER A 328 -9.50 6.51 -1.27
C SER A 328 -8.94 7.90 -1.56
N LYS A 329 -7.72 8.20 -1.12
CA LYS A 329 -7.02 9.48 -1.33
C LYS A 329 -6.02 9.46 -2.48
N ALA A 330 -5.83 8.31 -3.14
CA ALA A 330 -4.83 8.15 -4.19
C ALA A 330 -5.04 9.11 -5.37
N GLU A 331 -6.29 9.36 -5.78
CA GLU A 331 -6.59 10.29 -6.87
C GLU A 331 -6.26 11.74 -6.53
N GLN A 332 -6.58 12.16 -5.30
CA GLN A 332 -6.27 13.49 -4.80
C GLN A 332 -4.76 13.73 -4.74
N VAL A 333 -3.99 12.75 -4.24
CA VAL A 333 -2.52 12.82 -4.21
C VAL A 333 -1.94 12.89 -5.61
N MET A 334 -2.37 12.03 -6.53
CA MET A 334 -1.86 12.07 -7.91
C MET A 334 -2.22 13.37 -8.63
N SER A 335 -3.40 13.93 -8.42
CA SER A 335 -3.76 15.26 -8.93
C SER A 335 -2.80 16.33 -8.40
N ALA A 336 -2.45 16.30 -7.11
CA ALA A 336 -1.52 17.26 -6.53
C ALA A 336 -0.08 17.05 -7.02
N VAL A 337 0.32 15.81 -7.33
CA VAL A 337 1.59 15.49 -8.00
C VAL A 337 1.62 16.09 -9.40
N TYR A 338 0.53 16.00 -10.17
CA TYR A 338 0.42 16.64 -11.49
C TYR A 338 0.59 18.15 -11.40
N ASP A 339 -0.13 18.81 -10.50
CA ASP A 339 -0.02 20.27 -10.29
C ASP A 339 1.41 20.70 -9.91
N TYR A 340 2.09 19.91 -9.08
CA TYR A 340 3.48 20.15 -8.72
C TYR A 340 4.43 19.97 -9.91
N VAL A 341 4.23 18.94 -10.72
CA VAL A 341 5.01 18.72 -11.95
C VAL A 341 4.76 19.81 -12.99
N ASP A 342 3.56 20.35 -13.07
CA ASP A 342 3.22 21.49 -13.92
C ASP A 342 3.99 22.74 -13.53
N ASP A 343 4.10 23.01 -12.22
CA ASP A 343 4.93 24.09 -11.70
C ASP A 343 6.42 23.88 -12.05
N LEU A 344 6.92 22.65 -11.88
CA LEU A 344 8.31 22.31 -12.23
C LEU A 344 8.56 22.49 -13.73
N TYR A 345 7.64 22.05 -14.58
CA TYR A 345 7.74 22.19 -16.02
C TYR A 345 7.69 23.66 -16.46
N ALA A 346 6.85 24.48 -15.82
CA ALA A 346 6.83 25.93 -16.03
C ALA A 346 8.14 26.60 -15.60
N LEU A 347 8.73 26.15 -14.48
CA LEU A 347 10.04 26.60 -14.01
C LEU A 347 11.15 26.23 -14.99
N TYR A 348 11.15 24.97 -15.47
CA TYR A 348 12.04 24.46 -16.51
C TYR A 348 11.96 25.31 -17.78
N SER A 349 10.75 25.56 -18.28
CA SER A 349 10.51 26.34 -19.49
C SER A 349 11.02 27.78 -19.38
N LYS A 350 10.97 28.37 -18.17
CA LYS A 350 11.36 29.75 -17.91
C LYS A 350 12.85 29.93 -17.64
N SER A 351 13.45 29.01 -16.87
CA SER A 351 14.77 29.21 -16.24
C SER A 351 15.77 28.08 -16.54
N GLY A 352 15.35 27.05 -17.28
CA GLY A 352 16.13 25.85 -17.53
C GLY A 352 16.06 24.84 -16.38
N ILE A 353 16.69 23.68 -16.57
CA ILE A 353 16.55 22.49 -15.71
C ILE A 353 17.41 22.54 -14.43
N THR A 354 18.39 23.44 -14.33
CA THR A 354 19.46 23.40 -13.31
C THR A 354 18.94 23.40 -11.87
N SER A 355 17.95 24.23 -11.53
CA SER A 355 17.38 24.29 -10.18
C SER A 355 16.66 22.99 -9.80
N ILE A 356 16.04 22.33 -10.78
CA ILE A 356 15.30 21.08 -10.59
C ILE A 356 16.29 19.95 -10.30
N VAL A 357 17.31 19.77 -11.13
CA VAL A 357 18.37 18.78 -10.90
C VAL A 357 19.10 19.02 -9.58
N THR A 358 19.39 20.29 -9.24
CA THR A 358 20.07 20.62 -7.98
C THR A 358 19.24 20.26 -6.74
N ALA A 359 17.92 20.35 -6.83
CA ALA A 359 17.03 19.93 -5.76
C ALA A 359 16.87 18.41 -5.74
N ARG A 360 16.71 17.76 -6.91
CA ARG A 360 16.62 16.31 -7.05
C ARG A 360 17.85 15.60 -6.48
N SER A 361 19.05 16.10 -6.79
CA SER A 361 20.33 15.53 -6.31
C SER A 361 20.56 15.71 -4.80
N LYS A 362 19.70 16.43 -4.09
CA LYS A 362 19.75 16.64 -2.64
C LYS A 362 18.58 15.99 -1.92
N ALA A 363 17.50 15.71 -2.64
CA ALA A 363 16.35 15.01 -2.13
C ALA A 363 16.74 13.57 -1.77
N GLN A 364 15.94 12.93 -0.92
CA GLN A 364 16.17 11.54 -0.58
C GLN A 364 15.82 10.72 -1.81
N ASP A 365 16.74 9.84 -2.16
CA ASP A 365 16.65 8.91 -3.27
C ASP A 365 16.44 7.51 -2.71
N PHE A 366 15.76 6.65 -3.45
CA PHE A 366 15.46 5.30 -3.01
C PHE A 366 15.87 4.25 -4.03
N GLY A 367 16.24 3.07 -3.51
CA GLY A 367 16.72 1.94 -4.28
C GLY A 367 18.04 2.23 -5.00
N GLU A 368 18.97 2.81 -4.23
CA GLU A 368 20.37 3.01 -4.58
C GLU A 368 20.64 3.77 -5.91
N GLY A 369 19.69 4.59 -6.37
CA GLY A 369 19.78 5.34 -7.62
C GLY A 369 19.47 4.53 -8.88
N GLU A 370 19.01 3.29 -8.72
CA GLU A 370 18.67 2.39 -9.84
C GLU A 370 17.26 2.64 -10.37
N TYR A 371 16.33 3.10 -9.51
CA TYR A 371 14.90 3.20 -9.83
C TYR A 371 14.42 4.62 -10.13
N ASP A 372 15.31 5.62 -10.08
CA ASP A 372 15.00 7.04 -10.30
C ASP A 372 13.87 7.58 -9.37
N LEU A 373 13.73 7.00 -8.17
CA LEU A 373 12.71 7.39 -7.19
C LEU A 373 13.17 8.52 -6.27
N VAL A 374 12.27 9.46 -5.99
CA VAL A 374 12.53 10.59 -5.08
C VAL A 374 11.45 10.69 -4.01
N ASP A 375 11.87 10.97 -2.77
CA ASP A 375 10.94 11.36 -1.72
C ASP A 375 10.23 12.67 -2.09
N ILE A 376 8.90 12.61 -2.21
CA ILE A 376 8.08 13.73 -2.68
C ILE A 376 8.18 14.92 -1.73
N ARG A 377 8.08 14.67 -0.42
CA ARG A 377 8.05 15.74 0.60
C ARG A 377 9.37 16.47 0.70
N HIS A 378 10.47 15.74 0.73
CA HIS A 378 11.81 16.30 0.80
C HIS A 378 12.11 17.09 -0.47
N PHE A 379 11.75 16.56 -1.64
CA PHE A 379 11.94 17.28 -2.90
C PHE A 379 11.12 18.57 -2.97
N ALA A 380 9.82 18.53 -2.64
CA ALA A 380 8.95 19.71 -2.59
C ALA A 380 9.39 20.74 -1.53
N THR A 381 10.05 20.29 -0.45
CA THR A 381 10.64 21.18 0.56
C THR A 381 11.91 21.86 0.06
N LEU A 382 12.74 21.15 -0.72
CA LEU A 382 13.96 21.70 -1.32
C LEU A 382 13.69 22.64 -2.49
N LEU A 383 12.61 22.40 -3.24
CA LEU A 383 12.17 23.23 -4.36
C LEU A 383 10.68 23.59 -4.25
N PRO A 384 10.31 24.52 -3.35
CA PRO A 384 8.91 24.92 -3.19
C PRO A 384 8.37 25.61 -4.44
N THR A 385 7.15 25.24 -4.83
CA THR A 385 6.38 25.84 -5.92
C THR A 385 5.03 26.38 -5.40
N ALA A 386 4.12 26.75 -6.31
CA ALA A 386 2.79 27.22 -5.92
C ALA A 386 1.94 26.10 -5.29
N HIS A 387 2.10 24.86 -5.77
CA HIS A 387 1.30 23.72 -5.36
C HIS A 387 1.96 22.81 -4.29
N SER A 388 3.20 23.08 -3.86
CA SER A 388 3.87 22.24 -2.85
C SER A 388 3.07 22.08 -1.56
N ALA A 389 2.41 23.14 -1.06
CA ALA A 389 1.63 23.05 0.18
C ALA A 389 0.40 22.15 0.04
N ALA A 390 -0.26 22.18 -1.13
CA ALA A 390 -1.40 21.33 -1.43
C ALA A 390 -0.98 19.86 -1.55
N LEU A 391 0.16 19.61 -2.23
CA LEU A 391 0.76 18.28 -2.33
C LEU A 391 1.08 17.69 -0.95
N LEU A 392 1.75 18.43 -0.08
CA LEU A 392 2.06 17.94 1.28
C LEU A 392 0.80 17.65 2.10
N THR A 393 -0.26 18.46 1.92
CA THR A 393 -1.54 18.24 2.60
C THR A 393 -2.23 16.96 2.10
N ALA A 394 -2.28 16.76 0.78
CA ALA A 394 -2.85 15.54 0.19
C ALA A 394 -2.10 14.28 0.66
N MET A 395 -0.76 14.35 0.74
CA MET A 395 0.05 13.26 1.29
C MET A 395 -0.28 12.98 2.76
N ASP A 396 -0.41 14.03 3.59
CA ASP A 396 -0.76 13.89 5.03
C ASP A 396 -2.16 13.27 5.22
N GLU A 397 -3.08 13.46 4.27
CA GLU A 397 -4.42 12.85 4.28
C GLU A 397 -4.42 11.39 3.82
N MET A 398 -3.49 10.99 2.97
CA MET A 398 -3.38 9.62 2.46
C MET A 398 -2.54 8.71 3.36
N ILE A 399 -1.43 9.20 3.92
CA ILE A 399 -0.49 8.40 4.71
C ILE A 399 -1.00 8.29 6.15
N LEU A 400 -1.51 7.11 6.51
CA LEU A 400 -2.00 6.85 7.87
C LEU A 400 -0.85 6.73 8.86
N ILE A 401 0.17 5.96 8.49
CA ILE A 401 1.34 5.65 9.31
C ILE A 401 2.53 5.56 8.39
N SER A 402 3.65 6.15 8.78
CA SER A 402 4.95 5.98 8.12
C SER A 402 6.06 5.96 9.16
N GLN A 403 6.98 5.02 9.02
CA GLN A 403 8.19 4.96 9.84
C GLN A 403 9.41 4.66 8.99
N SER A 404 10.55 5.19 9.42
CA SER A 404 11.85 4.85 8.87
C SER A 404 12.86 4.56 9.98
N TYR A 405 13.91 3.81 9.62
CA TYR A 405 15.06 3.59 10.47
C TYR A 405 16.35 3.67 9.65
N ARG A 406 17.25 4.56 10.11
CA ARG A 406 18.56 4.89 9.51
C ARG A 406 18.51 5.51 8.11
N ILE A 407 17.32 5.83 7.60
CA ILE A 407 17.12 6.59 6.37
C ILE A 407 16.53 7.95 6.73
N ASP A 408 17.34 9.00 6.60
CA ASP A 408 16.92 10.37 6.87
C ASP A 408 16.05 10.90 5.72
N ASN A 409 15.03 11.68 6.03
CA ASN A 409 14.10 12.27 5.05
C ASN A 409 13.37 11.24 4.18
N ALA A 410 13.09 10.05 4.71
CA ALA A 410 12.02 9.19 4.23
C ALA A 410 10.71 9.63 4.89
N ASN A 411 9.75 10.08 4.08
CA ASN A 411 8.50 10.71 4.52
C ASN A 411 7.26 9.90 4.11
N GLY A 412 7.45 8.65 3.72
CA GLY A 412 6.40 7.67 3.50
C GLY A 412 5.79 7.67 2.12
N MET A 413 6.30 8.40 1.13
CA MET A 413 5.87 8.26 -0.26
C MET A 413 6.89 8.83 -1.25
N ALA A 414 7.33 7.97 -2.16
CA ALA A 414 8.16 8.34 -3.30
C ALA A 414 7.32 8.65 -4.55
N MET A 415 7.94 9.30 -5.52
CA MET A 415 7.46 9.35 -6.91
C MET A 415 8.61 9.04 -7.86
N TRP A 416 8.28 8.60 -9.06
CA TRP A 416 9.27 8.47 -10.11
C TRP A 416 9.68 9.85 -10.65
N PHE A 417 10.97 10.18 -10.56
CA PHE A 417 11.51 11.46 -11.01
C PHE A 417 12.94 11.29 -11.56
N PHE A 418 12.96 10.90 -12.84
CA PHE A 418 14.11 10.70 -13.75
C PHE A 418 15.37 11.51 -13.44
N GLU A 419 16.49 10.81 -13.30
CA GLU A 419 17.83 11.37 -13.45
C GLU A 419 18.67 10.56 -14.46
N ASN A 420 18.44 9.24 -14.57
CA ASN A 420 19.40 8.34 -15.20
C ASN A 420 18.91 7.68 -16.51
N TYR A 421 17.60 7.48 -16.76
CA TYR A 421 17.14 6.60 -17.87
C TYR A 421 15.99 7.12 -18.77
N PRO A 422 16.21 8.07 -19.71
CA PRO A 422 15.14 8.64 -20.55
C PRO A 422 14.63 7.69 -21.64
N ASN A 423 15.33 6.59 -21.92
CA ASN A 423 14.86 5.59 -22.90
C ASN A 423 13.80 4.65 -22.30
N GLU A 424 13.81 4.45 -20.99
CA GLU A 424 12.79 3.68 -20.28
C GLU A 424 11.49 4.47 -20.13
N ALA A 425 11.57 5.80 -20.20
CA ALA A 425 10.43 6.68 -20.09
C ALA A 425 9.38 6.48 -21.21
N VAL A 426 9.75 6.00 -22.40
CA VAL A 426 8.79 5.67 -23.47
C VAL A 426 7.95 4.44 -23.09
N TYR A 427 8.58 3.42 -22.51
CA TYR A 427 7.86 2.26 -21.99
C TYR A 427 6.91 2.69 -20.87
N LEU A 428 7.37 3.58 -19.99
CA LEU A 428 6.60 4.17 -18.91
C LEU A 428 5.32 4.89 -19.39
N SER A 429 5.40 5.65 -20.50
CA SER A 429 4.21 6.31 -21.06
C SER A 429 3.11 5.34 -21.46
N TYR A 430 3.46 4.15 -21.94
CA TYR A 430 2.46 3.13 -22.28
C TYR A 430 1.96 2.36 -21.06
N THR A 431 2.83 2.12 -20.06
CA THR A 431 2.44 1.34 -18.88
C THR A 431 1.61 2.14 -17.90
N MET A 432 1.96 3.39 -17.62
CA MET A 432 1.22 4.21 -16.65
C MET A 432 -0.14 4.67 -17.17
N ALA A 433 -0.25 4.93 -18.48
CA ALA A 433 -1.52 5.24 -19.12
C ALA A 433 -2.54 4.09 -19.00
N TYR A 434 -2.08 2.84 -18.88
CA TYR A 434 -2.96 1.67 -18.73
C TYR A 434 -3.83 1.76 -17.46
N TYR A 435 -3.29 2.28 -16.36
CA TYR A 435 -4.00 2.42 -15.08
C TYR A 435 -4.43 3.85 -14.77
N GLY A 436 -4.46 4.71 -15.80
CA GLY A 436 -5.12 6.01 -15.78
C GLY A 436 -4.24 7.21 -15.45
N ILE A 437 -2.91 7.05 -15.38
CA ILE A 437 -2.01 8.20 -15.21
C ILE A 437 -1.98 9.03 -16.50
N ASP A 438 -2.09 10.36 -16.35
CA ASP A 438 -2.12 11.30 -17.48
C ASP A 438 -0.84 11.21 -18.34
N GLU A 439 -1.00 11.04 -19.66
CA GLU A 439 0.12 11.02 -20.61
C GLU A 439 0.90 12.34 -20.60
N ASP A 440 0.26 13.48 -20.29
CA ASP A 440 0.88 14.79 -20.21
C ASP A 440 1.85 14.91 -19.02
N TYR A 441 1.51 14.30 -17.87
CA TYR A 441 2.44 14.15 -16.73
C TYR A 441 3.73 13.47 -17.20
N ILE A 442 3.60 12.32 -17.86
CA ILE A 442 4.74 11.52 -18.31
C ILE A 442 5.55 12.26 -19.37
N ALA A 443 4.89 12.96 -20.30
CA ALA A 443 5.56 13.73 -21.33
C ALA A 443 6.41 14.89 -20.75
N LYS A 444 5.88 15.62 -19.76
CA LYS A 444 6.60 16.69 -19.05
C LYS A 444 7.84 16.15 -18.34
N LEU A 445 7.67 15.03 -17.64
CA LEU A 445 8.75 14.31 -16.98
C LEU A 445 9.85 13.91 -17.99
N GLN A 446 9.47 13.28 -19.11
CA GLN A 446 10.39 12.90 -20.18
C GLN A 446 11.21 14.06 -20.77
N GLU A 447 10.58 15.22 -20.99
CA GLU A 447 11.26 16.38 -21.56
C GLU A 447 12.28 16.96 -20.58
N MET A 448 11.89 17.08 -19.31
CA MET A 448 12.79 17.50 -18.24
C MET A 448 13.97 16.52 -18.08
N ALA A 449 13.74 15.21 -18.23
CA ALA A 449 14.79 14.18 -18.20
C ALA A 449 15.86 14.39 -19.27
N LYS A 450 15.42 14.57 -20.52
CA LYS A 450 16.31 14.82 -21.66
C LYS A 450 17.14 16.08 -21.43
N ALA A 451 16.55 17.12 -20.84
CA ALA A 451 17.27 18.34 -20.49
C ALA A 451 18.29 18.11 -19.38
N ALA A 452 17.94 17.36 -18.33
CA ALA A 452 18.84 17.05 -17.22
C ALA A 452 20.09 16.29 -17.70
N GLN A 453 19.92 15.29 -18.56
CA GLN A 453 21.04 14.55 -19.14
C GLN A 453 21.97 15.40 -20.00
N ALA A 454 21.42 16.35 -20.76
CA ALA A 454 22.23 17.26 -21.56
C ALA A 454 23.14 18.14 -20.68
N VAL A 455 22.67 18.52 -19.48
CA VAL A 455 23.48 19.25 -18.49
C VAL A 455 24.58 18.35 -17.90
N ASN A 456 24.24 17.11 -17.53
CA ASN A 456 25.20 16.15 -16.98
C ASN A 456 26.32 15.83 -17.99
N ALA A 457 25.97 15.59 -19.26
CA ALA A 457 26.94 15.37 -20.34
C ALA A 457 27.86 16.58 -20.59
N ALA A 458 27.34 17.81 -20.42
CA ALA A 458 28.13 19.04 -20.57
C ALA A 458 29.08 19.32 -19.39
N SER A 459 28.85 18.70 -18.23
CA SER A 459 29.67 18.83 -17.02
C SER A 459 30.86 17.86 -16.96
N VAL A 460 30.90 16.86 -17.85
CA VAL A 460 32.02 15.91 -17.98
C VAL A 460 33.22 16.59 -18.65
N VAL A 461 34.24 16.93 -17.86
CA VAL A 461 35.57 17.26 -18.38
C VAL A 461 36.19 15.98 -18.95
N PRO A 462 36.72 15.96 -20.20
CA PRO A 462 37.37 14.78 -20.74
C PRO A 462 38.59 14.42 -19.88
N GLY A 463 38.50 13.30 -19.14
CA GLY A 463 39.62 12.76 -18.37
C GLY A 463 39.33 12.27 -16.95
N ASN A 464 38.09 12.27 -16.47
CA ASN A 464 37.78 11.70 -15.15
C ASN A 464 36.46 10.91 -15.18
N ASP A 465 36.49 9.79 -15.87
CA ASP A 465 35.36 8.90 -16.02
C ASP A 465 35.22 7.99 -14.78
N ARG A 466 34.23 8.28 -13.95
CA ARG A 466 33.73 7.37 -12.90
C ARG A 466 32.44 6.65 -13.32
N SER A 467 31.82 7.03 -14.43
CA SER A 467 30.56 6.47 -14.91
C SER A 467 30.74 5.22 -15.78
N GLU A 468 31.78 5.14 -16.61
CA GLU A 468 32.10 3.92 -17.36
C GLU A 468 32.71 2.81 -16.50
N ASN A 469 33.27 3.16 -15.33
CA ASN A 469 33.96 2.19 -14.46
C ASN A 469 33.03 1.41 -13.53
N VAL A 470 31.82 1.88 -13.23
CA VAL A 470 30.93 1.17 -12.29
C VAL A 470 30.11 0.10 -13.01
N LEU A 471 29.54 0.40 -14.19
CA LEU A 471 28.77 -0.57 -14.97
C LEU A 471 29.64 -1.68 -15.57
N VAL A 472 30.84 -1.37 -16.04
CA VAL A 472 31.78 -2.41 -16.52
C VAL A 472 32.30 -3.27 -15.36
N GLN A 473 32.44 -2.71 -14.15
CA GLN A 473 32.87 -3.49 -12.98
C GLN A 473 31.71 -4.28 -12.34
N ALA A 474 30.48 -3.78 -12.36
CA ALA A 474 29.29 -4.51 -11.93
C ALA A 474 28.99 -5.66 -12.89
N PHE A 475 29.03 -5.42 -14.20
CA PHE A 475 28.85 -6.46 -15.21
C PHE A 475 30.02 -7.46 -15.24
N ALA A 476 31.26 -7.03 -14.97
CA ALA A 476 32.40 -7.94 -14.85
C ALA A 476 32.41 -8.73 -13.52
N LYS A 477 31.89 -8.17 -12.42
CA LYS A 477 31.68 -8.90 -11.17
C LYS A 477 30.53 -9.91 -11.29
N TRP A 478 29.47 -9.54 -11.98
CA TRP A 478 28.38 -10.44 -12.36
C TRP A 478 28.92 -11.58 -13.25
N LEU A 479 29.61 -11.28 -14.35
CA LEU A 479 30.24 -12.30 -15.21
C LEU A 479 31.28 -13.20 -14.52
N ALA A 480 31.94 -12.73 -13.46
CA ALA A 480 32.90 -13.51 -12.67
C ALA A 480 32.23 -14.36 -11.57
N ALA A 481 30.95 -14.11 -11.25
CA ALA A 481 30.15 -14.91 -10.33
C ALA A 481 29.43 -16.08 -11.04
N ILE A 482 29.23 -15.98 -12.36
CA ILE A 482 28.62 -17.02 -13.23
C ILE A 482 29.66 -17.87 -14.01
N SER A 483 30.94 -17.81 -13.64
CA SER A 483 32.01 -18.71 -14.11
C SER A 483 32.66 -19.43 -12.94
#